data_AF-A0A1H3LR38-F1
#
_entry.id   AF-A0A1H3LR38-F1
#
_cell.length_a   1.000
_cell.length_b   1.000
_cell.length_c   1.000
_cell.angle_alpha   90.00
_cell.angle_beta   90.00
_cell.angle_gamma   90.00
#
_symmetry.space_group_name_H-M   'P 1'
#
loop_
_entity.id
_entity.type
_entity.pdbx_description
1 polymer ?
#
loop_
_entity_poly.entity_id
_entity_poly.type
_entity_poly.pdbx_seq_one_letter_code
_entity_poly.pdbx_strand_id
1 'polypeptide(L)' 'MKHVPKETTDDALIQEFLKKGGEVKVGKTKPANPELGLSNNQWNNKLTREEKAARDKKA' A
#
# COMPACT_ATOMS: atom_id res chain seq x y z
N MET A 1 25.32 15.71 -4.16
CA MET A 1 25.12 15.60 -2.70
C MET A 1 23.96 14.65 -2.45
N LYS A 2 24.10 13.61 -1.61
CA LYS A 2 22.97 12.76 -1.23
C LYS A 2 22.05 13.58 -0.33
N HIS A 3 20.84 13.87 -0.79
CA HIS A 3 19.82 14.46 0.05
C HIS A 3 19.34 13.40 1.04
N VAL A 4 19.72 13.53 2.30
CA VAL A 4 19.17 12.73 3.39
C VAL A 4 17.94 13.50 3.86
N PRO A 5 16.71 13.00 3.64
CA PRO A 5 15.50 13.63 4.16
C PRO A 5 15.62 13.71 5.69
N LYS A 6 15.37 14.89 6.24
CA LYS A 6 15.30 15.06 7.70
C LYS A 6 13.93 14.58 8.16
N GLU A 7 13.90 13.73 9.17
CA GLU A 7 12.67 13.14 9.75
C GLU A 7 11.57 14.19 10.05
N THR A 8 11.96 15.42 10.39
CA THR A 8 11.03 16.50 10.76
C THR A 8 10.51 17.31 9.58
N THR A 9 11.05 17.11 8.37
CA THR A 9 10.68 17.89 7.18
C THR A 9 9.28 17.53 6.70
N ASP A 10 8.91 16.25 6.78
CA ASP A 10 7.62 15.78 6.27
C ASP A 10 6.44 16.36 7.08
N ASP A 11 6.57 16.40 8.41
CA ASP A 11 5.55 16.99 9.30
C ASP A 11 5.36 18.49 9.05
N ALA A 12 6.47 19.22 8.85
CA ALA A 12 6.41 20.65 8.55
C ALA A 12 5.71 20.93 7.20
N LEU A 13 5.98 20.09 6.19
CA LEU A 13 5.36 20.20 4.86
C LEU A 13 3.87 19.84 4.91
N ILE A 14 3.50 18.80 5.66
CA ILE A 14 2.09 18.41 5.86
C ILE A 14 1.33 19.54 6.55
N GLN A 15 1.89 20.13 7.60
CA GLN A 15 1.26 21.26 8.30
C GLN A 15 1.10 22.49 7.40
N GLU A 16 2.08 22.80 6.56
CA GLU A 16 1.99 23.90 5.61
C GLU A 16 0.91 23.65 4.55
N PHE A 17 0.82 22.42 4.03
CA PHE A 17 -0.23 21.99 3.10
C PHE A 17 -1.63 22.17 3.71
N LEU A 18 -1.83 21.73 4.95
CA LEU A 18 -3.10 21.89 5.67
C LEU A 18 -3.44 23.36 5.95
N LYS A 19 -2.46 24.18 6.36
CA LYS A 19 -2.64 25.63 6.61
C LYS A 19 -3.04 26.41 5.36
N LYS A 20 -2.59 25.97 4.18
CA LYS A 20 -2.97 26.54 2.88
C LYS A 20 -4.35 26.10 2.38
N GLY A 21 -5.08 25.31 3.18
CA GLY A 21 -6.41 24.79 2.83
C GLY A 21 -6.38 23.46 2.07
N GLY A 22 -5.24 22.77 2.06
CA GLY A 22 -5.15 21.41 1.52
C GLY A 22 -5.92 20.41 2.39
N GLU A 23 -6.51 19.39 1.76
CA GLU A 23 -7.31 18.38 2.44
C GLU A 23 -6.72 16.98 2.17
N VAL A 24 -6.47 16.21 3.22
CA VAL A 24 -5.99 14.83 3.10
C VAL A 24 -7.19 13.90 3.02
N LYS A 25 -7.49 13.39 1.82
CA LYS A 25 -8.55 12.39 1.59
C LYS A 25 -7.94 11.01 1.43
N VAL A 26 -8.23 10.12 2.38
CA VAL A 26 -7.94 8.70 2.22
C VAL A 26 -9.09 8.07 1.44
N GLY A 27 -8.89 7.90 0.13
CA GLY A 27 -9.84 7.17 -0.71
C GLY A 27 -9.90 5.69 -0.33
N LYS A 28 -11.07 5.07 -0.48
CA LYS A 28 -11.17 3.61 -0.39
C LYS A 28 -10.50 2.98 -1.62
N THR A 29 -9.35 2.34 -1.42
CA THR A 29 -8.71 1.55 -2.46
C THR A 29 -9.52 0.27 -2.70
N LYS A 30 -9.68 -0.12 -3.97
CA LYS A 30 -10.28 -1.41 -4.33
C LYS A 30 -9.51 -2.54 -3.61
N PRO A 31 -10.20 -3.54 -3.01
CA PRO A 31 -9.50 -4.66 -2.41
C PRO A 31 -8.58 -5.32 -3.46
N ALA A 32 -7.37 -5.68 -3.03
CA ALA A 32 -6.45 -6.42 -3.88
C ALA A 32 -7.13 -7.71 -4.36
N ASN A 33 -6.89 -8.09 -5.62
CA ASN A 33 -7.46 -9.32 -6.16
C ASN A 33 -6.93 -10.51 -5.32
N PRO A 34 -7.80 -11.33 -4.71
CA PRO A 34 -7.37 -12.40 -3.82
C PRO A 34 -6.52 -13.46 -4.53
N GLU A 35 -6.59 -13.54 -5.86
CA GLU A 35 -5.75 -14.45 -6.66
C GLU A 35 -4.28 -14.02 -6.80
N LEU A 36 -3.96 -12.77 -6.48
CA LEU A 36 -2.60 -12.25 -6.61
C LEU A 36 -1.82 -12.48 -5.32
N GLY A 37 -0.62 -13.04 -5.46
CA GLY A 37 0.35 -13.13 -4.37
C GLY A 37 0.84 -11.76 -3.94
N LEU A 38 0.86 -11.52 -2.63
CA LEU A 38 1.37 -10.30 -2.00
C LEU A 38 2.69 -10.52 -1.25
N SER A 39 3.25 -11.73 -1.30
CA SER A 39 4.54 -12.03 -0.67
C SER A 39 5.71 -11.56 -1.53
N ASN A 40 6.87 -11.29 -0.91
CA ASN A 40 8.08 -10.77 -1.57
C ASN A 40 8.50 -11.58 -2.82
N ASN A 41 8.20 -12.88 -2.85
CA ASN A 41 8.58 -13.79 -3.93
C ASN A 41 7.43 -14.09 -4.92
N GLN A 42 6.21 -13.64 -4.63
CA GLN A 42 5.02 -13.91 -5.46
C GLN A 42 4.33 -12.63 -5.95
N TRP A 43 4.96 -11.46 -5.81
CA TRP A 43 4.35 -10.19 -6.19
C TRP A 43 3.77 -10.22 -7.61
N ASN A 44 2.46 -10.03 -7.72
CA ASN A 44 1.67 -10.11 -8.96
C ASN A 44 1.58 -11.48 -9.65
N ASN A 45 2.10 -12.54 -9.06
CA ASN A 45 1.90 -13.90 -9.55
C ASN A 45 0.54 -14.43 -9.10
N LYS A 46 -0.16 -15.13 -10.01
CA LYS A 46 -1.43 -15.79 -9.69
C LYS A 46 -1.16 -17.07 -8.90
N LEU A 47 -2.01 -17.34 -7.92
CA LEU A 47 -2.03 -18.64 -7.23
C LEU A 47 -2.28 -19.77 -8.24
N THR A 48 -1.60 -20.89 -8.05
CA THR A 48 -1.89 -22.16 -8.73
C THR A 48 -3.25 -22.71 -8.31
N ARG A 49 -3.76 -23.71 -9.03
CA ARG A 49 -5.08 -24.31 -8.77
C ARG A 49 -5.16 -24.91 -7.36
N GLU A 50 -4.08 -25.55 -6.93
CA GLU A 50 -3.93 -26.21 -5.64
C GLU A 50 -3.86 -25.18 -4.51
N GLU A 51 -3.10 -24.09 -4.71
CA GLU A 51 -3.02 -22.98 -3.75
C GLU A 51 -4.37 -22.26 -3.59
N LYS A 52 -5.11 -22.06 -4.70
CA LYS A 52 -6.48 -21.52 -4.66
C LYS A 52 -7.40 -22.42 -3.83
N ALA A 53 -7.38 -23.73 -4.06
CA ALA A 53 -8.20 -24.68 -3.30
C ALA A 53 -7.84 -24.71 -1.81
N ALA A 54 -6.55 -24.58 -1.46
CA ALA A 54 -6.11 -24.51 -0.06
C ALA A 54 -6.55 -23.21 0.63
N ARG A 55 -6.54 -22.07 -0.07
CA ARG A 55 -7.05 -20.79 0.42
C ARG A 55 -8.56 -20.83 0.66
N ASP A 56 -9.32 -21.34 -0.32
CA ASP A 56 -10.78 -21.33 -0.28
C ASP A 56 -11.35 -22.33 0.73
N LYS A 57 -10.59 -23.38 1.08
CA LYS A 57 -10.91 -24.31 2.18
C LYS A 57 -10.62 -23.75 3.58
N LYS A 58 -9.90 -22.61 3.67
CA LYS A 58 -9.52 -21.97 4.92
C LYS A 58 -10.42 -20.78 5.31
N ALA A 59 -11.55 -20.61 4.62
CA ALA A 59 -12.55 -19.60 4.94
C ALA A 59 -13.66 -20.18 5.84
#